data_AF-A0A1W9QPB4-F1
#
_entry.id   AF-A0A1W9QPB4-F1
#
_cell.length_a   1.000
_cell.length_b   1.000
_cell.length_c   1.000
_cell.angle_alpha   90.00
_cell.angle_beta   90.00
_cell.angle_gamma   90.00
#
_symmetry.space_group_name_H-M   'P 1'
#
loop_
_entity.id
_entity.type
_entity.pdbx_description
1 polymer ?
#
loop_
_entity_poly.entity_id
_entity_poly.type
_entity_poly.pdbx_seq_one_letter_code
_entity_poly.pdbx_strand_id
1 'polypeptide(L)' 'IGGLGSAVTEFKNDNNYTTPVSKLGIPDKFIEQGSLEELHNICGYDVDGIVKAVKAIIK' A
#
# COMPACT_ATOMS: atom_id res chain seq x y z
N ILE A 1 6.80 12.47 1.26
CA ILE A 1 5.95 11.31 1.60
C ILE A 1 6.85 10.08 1.62
N GLY A 2 7.13 9.53 2.80
CA GLY A 2 8.12 8.47 3.02
C GLY A 2 7.52 7.09 3.25
N GLY A 3 8.31 6.19 3.83
CA GLY A 3 7.91 4.81 4.16
C GLY A 3 8.43 3.78 3.17
N LEU A 4 8.03 2.52 3.36
CA LEU A 4 8.52 1.39 2.58
C LEU A 4 8.24 1.55 1.08
N GLY A 5 7.03 1.98 0.71
CA GLY A 5 6.66 2.13 -0.70
C GLY A 5 7.49 3.19 -1.44
N SER A 6 7.93 4.25 -0.74
CA SER A 6 8.85 5.25 -1.31
C SER A 6 10.26 4.68 -1.47
N ALA A 7 10.78 4.00 -0.44
CA ALA A 7 12.10 3.36 -0.50
C ALA A 7 12.22 2.33 -1.63
N VAL A 8 11.18 1.51 -1.85
CA VAL A 8 11.14 0.56 -2.96
C VAL A 8 11.11 1.28 -4.31
N THR A 9 10.36 2.38 -4.43
CA THR A 9 10.26 3.15 -5.67
C THR A 9 11.56 3.89 -5.98
N GLU A 10 12.23 4.44 -4.97
CA GLU A 10 13.55 5.06 -5.08
C GLU A 10 14.59 4.03 -5.54
N PHE A 11 14.69 2.89 -4.86
CA PHE A 11 15.58 1.79 -5.27
C PHE A 11 15.32 1.34 -6.72
N LYS A 12 14.04 1.19 -7.08
CA LYS A 12 13.62 0.81 -8.43
C LYS A 12 14.14 1.82 -9.47
N ASN A 13 13.97 3.11 -9.19
CA ASN A 13 14.39 4.19 -10.09
C ASN A 13 15.91 4.25 -10.22
N ASP A 14 16.65 4.15 -9.11
CA ASP A 14 18.12 4.19 -9.11
C ASP A 14 18.74 3.02 -9.90
N ASN A 15 18.03 1.90 -9.99
CA ASN A 15 18.46 0.70 -10.70
C ASN A 15 17.78 0.51 -12.07
N ASN A 16 17.10 1.54 -12.60
CA ASN A 16 16.43 1.53 -13.91
C ASN A 16 15.38 0.41 -14.10
N TYR A 17 14.77 -0.09 -13.03
CA TYR A 17 13.63 -0.99 -13.14
C TYR A 17 12.38 -0.19 -13.56
N THR A 18 11.53 -0.76 -14.41
CA THR A 18 10.31 -0.08 -14.90
C THR A 18 9.00 -0.64 -14.35
N THR A 19 9.04 -1.79 -13.65
CA THR A 19 7.87 -2.50 -13.11
C THR A 19 6.95 -1.62 -12.26
N PRO A 20 5.63 -1.57 -12.53
CA PRO A 20 4.68 -0.80 -11.72
C PRO A 20 4.70 -1.22 -10.24
N VAL A 21 4.58 -0.25 -9.34
CA VAL A 21 4.51 -0.48 -7.89
C VAL A 21 3.16 0.04 -7.39
N SER A 22 2.36 -0.84 -6.79
CA SER A 22 1.15 -0.46 -6.07
C SER A 22 1.45 -0.41 -4.57
N LYS A 23 1.15 0.71 -3.92
CA LYS A 23 1.39 0.94 -2.49
C LYS A 23 0.09 0.75 -1.71
N LEU A 24 0.14 -0.09 -0.68
CA LEU A 24 -0.90 -0.25 0.32
C LEU A 24 -0.35 0.19 1.67
N GLY A 25 -1.16 0.88 2.47
CA GLY A 25 -0.74 1.41 3.75
C GLY A 25 -1.68 2.48 4.28
N ILE A 26 -1.24 3.19 5.31
CA ILE A 26 -2.04 4.24 5.93
C ILE A 26 -2.14 5.44 4.98
N PRO A 27 -3.36 5.91 4.65
CA PRO A 27 -3.56 7.09 3.82
C PRO A 27 -3.11 8.37 4.56
N ASP A 28 -2.78 9.41 3.80
CA ASP A 28 -2.42 10.73 4.33
C ASP A 28 -3.66 11.51 4.78
N LYS A 29 -4.34 10.97 5.79
CA LYS A 29 -5.52 11.55 6.44
C LYS A 29 -5.63 11.01 7.86
N PHE A 30 -6.30 11.76 8.72
CA PHE A 30 -6.63 11.27 10.06
C PHE A 30 -7.62 10.11 9.98
N ILE A 31 -7.41 9.10 10.83
CA ILE A 31 -8.29 7.93 10.96
C ILE A 31 -8.75 7.87 12.41
N GLU A 32 -10.05 7.64 12.60
CA GLU A 32 -10.64 7.54 13.93
C GLU A 32 -10.11 6.32 14.69
N GLN A 33 -10.23 6.36 16.02
CA GLN A 33 -9.82 5.26 16.86
C GLN A 33 -10.69 4.03 16.61
N GLY A 34 -10.04 2.87 16.48
CA GLY A 34 -10.68 1.57 16.38
C GLY A 34 -9.73 0.46 16.83
N SER A 35 -10.22 -0.77 16.80
CA SER A 35 -9.36 -1.95 16.92
C SER A 35 -8.38 -2.03 15.76
N LEU A 36 -7.28 -2.78 15.93
CA LEU A 36 -6.28 -2.95 14.88
C LEU A 36 -6.87 -3.53 13.59
N GLU A 37 -7.81 -4.47 13.72
CA GLU A 37 -8.51 -5.08 12.59
C GLU A 37 -9.35 -4.07 11.82
N GLU A 38 -10.14 -3.25 12.52
CA GLU A 38 -10.92 -2.17 11.92
C GLU A 38 -10.02 -1.15 11.23
N LEU A 39 -8.92 -0.74 11.86
CA LEU A 39 -7.98 0.21 11.28
C LEU A 39 -7.33 -0.33 10.00
N HIS A 40 -6.94 -1.61 9.99
CA HIS A 40 -6.37 -2.25 8.81
C HIS A 40 -7.38 -2.34 7.66
N ASN A 41 -8.63 -2.68 7.98
CA ASN A 41 -9.73 -2.72 7.01
C ASN A 41 -10.03 -1.32 6.45
N ILE A 42 -10.13 -0.30 7.32
CA ILE A 42 -10.35 1.10 6.93
C ILE A 42 -9.23 1.61 6.01
N CYS A 43 -7.99 1.21 6.28
CA CYS A 43 -6.86 1.56 5.42
C CYS A 43 -6.76 0.70 4.15
N GLY A 44 -7.51 -0.40 4.06
CA GLY A 44 -7.56 -1.28 2.89
C GLY A 44 -6.29 -2.09 2.65
N TYR A 45 -5.53 -2.40 3.71
CA TYR A 45 -4.36 -3.28 3.63
C TYR A 45 -4.49 -4.54 4.50
N ASP A 46 -5.72 -4.85 4.93
CA ASP A 46 -6.05 -6.16 5.46
C ASP A 46 -6.02 -7.24 4.35
N VAL A 47 -6.32 -8.49 4.72
CA VAL A 47 -6.27 -9.63 3.80
C VAL A 47 -7.13 -9.38 2.56
N ASP A 48 -8.37 -8.94 2.75
CA ASP A 48 -9.30 -8.67 1.64
C ASP A 48 -8.83 -7.50 0.77
N GLY A 49 -8.31 -6.43 1.39
CA GLY A 49 -7.71 -5.29 0.69
C GLY A 49 -6.53 -5.69 -0.18
N ILE A 50 -5.61 -6.51 0.36
CA ILE A 50 -4.45 -7.02 -0.39
C ILE A 50 -4.91 -7.91 -1.55
N VAL A 51 -5.81 -8.86 -1.31
CA VAL A 51 -6.35 -9.75 -2.36
C VAL A 51 -7.01 -8.94 -3.47
N LYS A 52 -7.80 -7.91 -3.11
CA LYS A 52 -8.44 -7.00 -4.07
C LYS A 52 -7.40 -6.23 -4.88
N ALA A 53 -6.37 -5.70 -4.25
CA ALA A 53 -5.31 -4.95 -4.92
C ALA A 53 -4.55 -5.84 -5.92
N VAL A 54 -4.19 -7.06 -5.51
CA VAL A 54 -3.52 -8.03 -6.39
C VAL A 54 -4.40 -8.41 -7.59
N LYS A 55 -5.68 -8.69 -7.37
CA LYS A 55 -6.63 -8.98 -8.46
C LYS A 55 -6.79 -7.82 -9.44
N ALA A 56 -6.68 -6.57 -8.97
CA ALA A 56 -6.75 -5.39 -9.83
C ALA A 56 -5.51 -5.22 -10.72
N ILE A 57 -4.35 -5.75 -10.31
CA ILE A 57 -3.08 -5.67 -11.06
C ILE A 57 -2.97 -6.78 -12.11
N ILE A 58 -3.50 -7.97 -11.82
CA ILE A 58 -3.37 -9.16 -12.70
C ILE A 58 -4.41 -9.16 -13.84
N LYS A 59 -5.40 -8.26 -13.79
CA LYS A 59 -6.46 -8.17 -14.79
C LYS A 59 -5.95 -7.50 -16.08
#